data_AF-A0A7X9ECH5-F1
#
_entry.id   AF-A0A7X9ECH5-F1
#
_cell.length_a   1.000
_cell.length_b   1.000
_cell.length_c   1.000
_cell.angle_alpha   90.00
_cell.angle_beta   90.00
_cell.angle_gamma   90.00
#
_symmetry.space_group_name_H-M   'P 1'
#
loop_
_entity.id
_entity.type
_entity.pdbx_description
1 polymer ?
#
loop_
_entity_poly.entity_id
_entity_poly.type
_entity_poly.pdbx_seq_one_letter_code
_entity_poly.pdbx_strand_id
1 'polypeptide(L)' 'MKFNKSIIIEILILVIPVITILFLTPILPEKVPVQWTYSGENKFIPSRFVDKKYAFLLGIIPFVIYKLFKFRYRRN' A
#
# COMPACT_ATOMS: atom_id res chain seq x y z
N MET A 1 4.03 32.38 5.28
CA MET A 1 3.98 31.45 4.12
C MET A 1 2.57 30.90 3.99
N LYS A 2 1.83 31.19 2.91
CA LYS A 2 0.55 30.53 2.65
C LYS A 2 0.83 29.09 2.24
N PHE A 3 0.66 28.15 3.18
CA PHE A 3 0.88 26.73 2.90
C PHE A 3 -0.08 26.26 1.80
N ASN A 4 0.49 25.71 0.73
CA ASN A 4 -0.28 25.20 -0.38
C ASN A 4 -0.88 23.86 0.04
N LYS A 5 -2.16 23.85 0.46
CA LYS A 5 -2.87 22.66 0.99
C LYS A 5 -2.70 21.42 0.10
N SER A 6 -2.55 21.61 -1.21
CA SER A 6 -2.28 20.55 -2.17
C SER A 6 -1.00 19.76 -1.88
N ILE A 7 0.09 20.43 -1.48
CA ILE A 7 1.38 19.79 -1.17
C ILE A 7 1.26 18.94 0.11
N ILE A 8 0.53 19.45 1.11
CA ILE A 8 0.29 18.72 2.36
C ILE A 8 -0.46 17.41 2.09
N ILE A 9 -1.52 17.47 1.27
CA ILE A 9 -2.27 16.27 0.88
C ILE A 9 -1.35 15.28 0.17
N GLU A 10 -0.51 15.74 -0.76
CA GLU A 10 0.43 14.86 -1.47
C GLU A 10 1.44 14.16 -0.55
N ILE A 11 1.93 14.87 0.47
CA ILE A 11 2.83 14.30 1.48
C ILE A 11 2.08 13.29 2.34
N LEU A 12 0.84 13.58 2.74
CA LEU A 12 0.03 12.68 3.56
C LEU A 12 -0.27 11.34 2.86
N ILE A 13 -0.52 11.35 1.55
CA ILE A 13 -0.71 10.10 0.78
C ILE A 13 0.55 9.20 0.83
N LEU A 14 1.73 9.78 1.09
CA LEU A 14 2.99 9.03 1.21
C LEU A 14 3.28 8.64 2.67
N VAL A 15 3.10 9.59 3.59
CA VAL A 15 3.45 9.45 5.00
C VAL A 15 2.49 8.49 5.72
N ILE A 16 1.19 8.55 5.42
CA ILE A 16 0.19 7.72 6.10
C ILE A 16 0.46 6.22 5.86
N PRO A 17 0.59 5.71 4.62
CA PRO A 17 0.90 4.29 4.39
C PRO A 17 2.20 3.85 5.04
N VAL A 18 3.22 4.72 5.06
CA VAL A 18 4.52 4.41 5.67
C VAL A 18 4.38 4.24 7.17
N ILE A 19 3.73 5.19 7.84
CA ILE A 19 3.46 5.14 9.28
C ILE A 19 2.62 3.90 9.61
N THR A 20 1.53 3.67 8.87
CA THR A 20 0.64 2.52 9.06
C THR A 20 1.40 1.20 9.01
N ILE A 21 2.28 1.02 8.02
CA ILE A 21 3.04 -0.23 7.89
C ILE A 21 4.11 -0.34 8.99
N LEU A 22 4.75 0.77 9.38
CA LEU A 22 5.75 0.78 10.46
C LEU A 22 5.14 0.31 11.79
N PHE A 23 3.91 0.75 12.09
CA PHE A 23 3.16 0.31 13.28
C PHE A 23 2.59 -1.12 13.15
N LEU A 24 2.22 -1.57 11.95
CA LEU A 24 1.69 -2.92 11.74
C LEU A 24 2.77 -3.99 11.65
N THR A 25 3.98 -3.66 11.16
CA THR A 25 5.09 -4.60 10.96
C THR A 25 5.43 -5.48 12.17
N PRO A 26 5.47 -4.98 13.43
CA PRO A 26 5.73 -5.85 14.59
C PRO A 26 4.61 -6.86 14.87
N ILE A 27 3.38 -6.55 14.45
CA ILE A 27 2.17 -7.35 14.71
C ILE A 27 1.87 -8.29 13.54
N LEU A 28 2.44 -8.02 12.36
CA LEU A 28 2.23 -8.84 11.17
C LEU A 28 2.90 -10.21 11.32
N PRO A 29 2.21 -11.29 10.90
CA PRO A 29 2.81 -12.62 10.80
C PRO A 29 4.01 -12.56 9.84
N GLU A 30 4.99 -13.47 9.99
CA GLU A 30 6.17 -13.51 9.13
C GLU A 30 5.81 -13.54 7.64
N LYS A 31 4.72 -14.24 7.31
CA LYS A 31 4.16 -14.33 5.97
C LYS A 31 2.77 -13.71 5.92
N VAL A 32 2.60 -12.72 5.06
CA VAL A 32 1.34 -12.02 4.83
C VAL A 32 0.67 -12.58 3.57
N PRO A 33 -0.62 -12.99 3.63
CA PRO A 33 -1.32 -13.47 2.46
C PRO A 33 -1.58 -12.32 1.48
N VAL A 34 -1.24 -12.54 0.21
CA VAL A 34 -1.43 -11.55 -0.87
C VAL A 34 -2.47 -11.99 -1.90
N GLN A 35 -2.78 -13.29 -1.94
CA GLN A 35 -3.77 -13.86 -2.84
C GLN A 35 -4.64 -14.85 -2.09
N TRP A 36 -5.94 -14.75 -2.32
CA TRP A 36 -6.96 -15.65 -1.78
C TRP A 36 -7.53 -16.45 -2.93
N THR A 37 -7.60 -17.76 -2.76
CA THR A 37 -8.22 -18.67 -3.73
C THR A 37 -9.46 -19.28 -3.10
N TYR A 38 -10.51 -19.40 -3.90
CA TYR A 38 -11.71 -20.11 -3.49
C TYR A 38 -11.45 -21.61 -3.54
N SER A 39 -11.57 -22.28 -2.39
CA SER A 39 -11.43 -23.72 -2.28
C SER A 39 -12.79 -24.40 -2.35
N GLY A 40 -12.81 -25.66 -2.79
CA GLY A 40 -14.01 -26.50 -2.93
C GLY A 40 -14.78 -26.73 -1.62
N GLU A 41 -14.25 -26.33 -0.47
CA GLU A 41 -14.96 -26.30 0.82
C GLU A 41 -15.80 -25.03 1.05
N ASN A 42 -16.09 -24.24 0.01
CA ASN A 42 -16.73 -22.92 0.12
C ASN A 42 -15.99 -21.93 1.04
N LYS A 43 -14.67 -22.05 1.12
CA LYS A 43 -13.81 -21.20 1.96
C LYS A 43 -12.74 -20.52 1.11
N PHE A 44 -12.49 -19.25 1.40
CA PHE A 44 -11.32 -18.55 0.88
C PHE A 44 -10.09 -18.97 1.68
N ILE A 45 -9.12 -19.56 1.00
CA ILE A 45 -7.86 -19.98 1.60
C ILE A 45 -6.74 -19.12 0.99
N PRO A 46 -5.79 -18.62 1.79
CA PRO A 46 -4.65 -17.91 1.25
C PRO A 46 -3.79 -18.85 0.41
N SER A 47 -3.58 -18.52 -0.87
CA SER A 47 -2.84 -19.35 -1.83
C SER A 47 -1.44 -18.83 -2.13
N ARG A 48 -1.20 -17.53 -1.89
CA ARG A 48 0.11 -16.91 -2.04
C ARG A 48 0.41 -15.99 -0.87
N PHE A 49 1.64 -16.05 -0.40
CA PHE A 49 2.14 -15.25 0.69
C PHE A 49 3.38 -14.46 0.28
N VAL A 50 3.64 -13.37 0.99
CA VAL A 50 4.84 -12.55 0.87
C VAL A 50 5.42 -12.33 2.26
N ASP A 51 6.75 -12.29 2.38
CA ASP A 51 7.38 -11.95 3.66
C ASP A 51 6.94 -10.55 4.12
N LYS A 52 6.69 -10.40 5.41
CA LYS A 52 6.24 -9.13 6.02
C LYS A 52 7.14 -7.93 5.68
N LYS A 53 8.43 -8.18 5.43
CA LYS A 53 9.41 -7.17 5.00
C LYS A 53 9.08 -6.57 3.62
N TYR A 54 8.52 -7.36 2.71
CA TYR A 54 8.13 -6.92 1.37
C TYR A 54 6.65 -6.55 1.27
N ALA A 55 5.83 -6.89 2.28
CA ALA A 55 4.45 -6.40 2.37
C ALA A 55 4.38 -4.86 2.34
N PHE A 56 5.43 -4.19 2.85
CA PHE A 56 5.60 -2.75 2.73
C PHE A 56 5.62 -2.24 1.27
N LEU A 57 6.36 -2.93 0.39
CA LEU A 57 6.46 -2.55 -1.02
C LEU A 57 5.10 -2.64 -1.71
N LEU A 58 4.27 -3.62 -1.35
CA LEU A 58 2.92 -3.74 -1.88
C LEU A 58 2.03 -2.55 -1.49
N GLY A 59 2.22 -1.97 -0.30
CA GLY A 59 1.53 -0.75 0.12
C GLY A 59 1.99 0.52 -0.61
N ILE A 60 3.22 0.55 -1.12
CA ILE A 60 3.76 1.68 -1.89
C ILE A 60 3.26 1.69 -3.34
N ILE A 61 2.98 0.53 -3.93
CA ILE A 61 2.60 0.42 -5.35
C ILE A 61 1.40 1.33 -5.72
N PRO A 62 0.26 1.34 -4.98
CA PRO A 62 -0.85 2.23 -5.28
C PRO A 62 -0.47 3.72 -5.25
N PHE A 63 0.42 4.13 -4.34
CA PHE A 63 0.92 5.49 -4.26
C PHE A 63 1.74 5.87 -5.50
N VAL A 64 2.65 4.99 -5.92
CA VAL A 64 3.47 5.20 -7.12
C VAL A 64 2.59 5.31 -8.36
N ILE A 65 1.60 4.42 -8.52
CA ILE A 65 0.63 4.48 -9.62
C ILE A 65 -0.13 5.81 -9.62
N TYR A 66 -0.65 6.24 -8.46
CA TYR A 66 -1.33 7.52 -8.33
C TYR A 66 -0.43 8.70 -8.74
N LYS A 67 0.82 8.73 -8.28
CA LYS A 67 1.78 9.79 -8.64
C LYS A 67 2.09 9.78 -10.13
N LEU A 68 2.29 8.61 -10.75
CA LEU A 68 2.53 8.48 -12.19
C LEU A 68 1.34 9.00 -13.01
N PHE A 69 0.10 8.61 -12.64
CA PHE A 69 -1.11 9.10 -13.30
C PHE A 69 -1.27 10.61 -13.15
N LYS A 70 -1.08 11.13 -11.93
CA LYS A 70 -1.15 12.57 -11.65
C LYS A 70 -0.11 13.35 -12.44
N PHE A 71 1.13 12.85 -12.54
CA PHE A 71 2.19 13.51 -13.31
C PHE A 71 1.88 13.53 -14.81
N ARG A 72 1.29 12.45 -15.34
CA ARG A 72 0.82 12.38 -16.72
C ARG A 72 -0.33 13.35 -17.01
N TYR A 73 -1.31 13.45 -16.11
CA TYR A 73 -2.49 14.32 -16.28
C TYR A 73 -2.23 15.81 -16.04
N ARG A 74 -1.20 16.17 -15.26
CA ARG A 74 -0.83 17.58 -15.03
C ARG A 74 -0.06 18.21 -16.21
N ARG A 75 0.35 17.41 -17.19
CA ARG A 75 1.22 17.80 -18.31
C ARG A 75 0.48 18.01 -19.63
N ASN A 76 -0.81 17.63 -19.67
CA ASN A 76 -1.79 18.02 -20.70
C ASN A 76 -2.68 19.12 -20.16
#